data_AF-A0A967JSS0-F1
#
_entry.id   AF-A0A967JSS0-F1
#
_cell.length_a   1.000
_cell.length_b   1.000
_cell.length_c   1.000
_cell.angle_alpha   90.00
_cell.angle_beta   90.00
_cell.angle_gamma   90.00
#
_symmetry.space_group_name_H-M   'P 1'
#
loop_
_entity.id
_entity.type
_entity.pdbx_description
1 polymer ?
#
loop_
_entity_poly.entity_id
_entity_poly.type
_entity_poly.pdbx_seq_one_letter_code
_entity_poly.pdbx_strand_id
1 'polypeptide(L)' 'AAVDRGGRPARTLVHVLEQRAEGFLADVEIETGRPHQIRIHLAAIGHPLVGDPLYRPGGRA' A
#
# COMPACT_ATOMS: atom_id res chain seq x y z
N ALA A 1 -12.56 -8.90 -5.57
CA ALA A 1 -11.16 -8.98 -5.11
C ALA A 1 -10.43 -9.95 -6.02
N ALA A 2 -9.50 -9.47 -6.85
CA ALA A 2 -8.62 -10.35 -7.60
C ALA A 2 -7.57 -10.90 -6.62
N VAL A 3 -7.82 -12.11 -6.12
CA VAL A 3 -6.77 -12.89 -5.46
C VAL A 3 -5.89 -13.38 -6.60
N ASP A 4 -4.76 -12.71 -6.81
CA ASP A 4 -3.74 -13.16 -7.74
C ASP A 4 -3.33 -14.60 -7.36
N ARG A 5 -3.59 -15.55 -8.26
CA ARG A 5 -3.42 -16.99 -7.99
C ARG A 5 -1.93 -17.41 -7.93
N GLY A 6 -0.99 -16.49 -8.13
CA GLY A 6 0.46 -16.73 -8.06
C GLY A 6 1.25 -15.84 -7.09
N GLY A 7 0.61 -14.88 -6.42
CA GLY A 7 1.27 -13.95 -5.53
C GLY A 7 1.82 -14.63 -4.26
N ARG A 8 3.03 -14.27 -3.83
CA ARG A 8 3.53 -14.69 -2.51
C ARG A 8 2.73 -13.99 -1.42
N PRO A 9 2.35 -14.68 -0.32
CA PRO A 9 1.67 -14.05 0.80
C PRO A 9 2.46 -12.83 1.31
N ALA A 10 1.72 -11.76 1.58
CA ALA A 10 2.24 -10.52 2.12
C ALA A 10 1.23 -9.92 3.11
N ARG A 11 1.71 -9.42 4.25
CA ARG A 11 0.87 -8.79 5.27
C ARG A 11 1.48 -7.48 5.75
N THR A 12 0.65 -6.44 5.75
CA THR A 12 0.96 -5.09 6.21
C THR A 12 -0.18 -4.61 7.10
N LEU A 13 0.14 -4.09 8.27
CA LEU A 13 -0.79 -3.36 9.12
C LEU A 13 -0.55 -1.87 8.94
N VAL A 14 -1.62 -1.10 8.84
CA VAL A 14 -1.57 0.35 8.62
C VAL A 14 -2.40 1.01 9.71
N HIS A 15 -1.80 1.94 10.44
CA HIS A 15 -2.47 2.76 11.43
C HIS A 15 -2.36 4.23 11.04
N VAL A 16 -3.49 4.87 10.76
CA VAL A 16 -3.51 6.30 10.44
C VAL A 16 -3.23 7.10 11.70
N LEU A 17 -2.16 7.90 11.66
CA LEU A 17 -1.76 8.79 12.75
C LEU A 17 -2.39 10.17 12.62
N GLU A 18 -2.50 10.68 11.39
CA GLU A 18 -2.94 12.07 11.13
C GLU A 18 -3.60 12.17 9.74
N GLN A 19 -4.75 12.85 9.65
CA GLN A 19 -5.36 13.21 8.37
C GLN A 19 -4.80 14.54 7.88
N ARG A 20 -4.52 14.65 6.57
CA ARG A 20 -3.97 15.84 5.91
C ARG A 20 -4.79 16.20 4.68
N ALA A 21 -4.64 17.42 4.18
CA ALA A 21 -5.39 17.87 2.99
C ALA A 21 -5.16 16.99 1.75
N GLU A 22 -3.95 16.43 1.62
CA GLU A 22 -3.49 15.65 0.46
C GLU A 22 -3.52 14.13 0.69
N GLY A 23 -3.93 13.67 1.89
CA GLY A 23 -3.88 12.26 2.26
C GLY A 23 -3.80 12.06 3.77
N PHE A 24 -2.95 11.14 4.23
CA PHE A 24 -2.75 10.87 5.65
C PHE A 24 -1.31 10.49 5.96
N LEU A 25 -0.89 10.75 7.19
CA LEU A 25 0.30 10.13 7.77
C LEU A 25 -0.13 8.81 8.43
N ALA A 26 0.59 7.73 8.14
CA ALA A 26 0.36 6.44 8.78
C ALA A 26 1.66 5.83 9.31
N ASP A 27 1.50 5.12 10.41
CA ASP A 27 2.45 4.09 10.84
C ASP A 27 2.15 2.79 10.08
N VAL A 28 3.21 2.11 9.66
CA VAL A 28 3.12 0.93 8.80
C VAL A 28 4.03 -0.16 9.34
N GLU A 29 3.40 -1.26 9.78
CA GLU A 29 4.09 -2.46 10.21
C GLU A 29 4.01 -3.53 9.12
N ILE A 30 5.14 -4.17 8.82
CA ILE A 30 5.20 -5.26 7.84
C ILE A 30 5.58 -6.56 8.54
N GLU A 31 4.77 -7.60 8.35
CA GLU A 31 5.10 -8.96 8.82
C GLU A 31 5.93 -9.73 7.78
N THR A 32 5.92 -9.23 6.54
CA THR A 32 6.66 -9.79 5.42
C THR A 32 7.42 -8.68 4.69
N GLY A 33 8.57 -8.98 4.11
CA GLY A 33 9.39 -8.02 3.35
C GLY A 33 9.36 -8.25 1.84
N ARG A 34 8.21 -8.21 1.18
CA ARG A 34 8.14 -8.36 -0.29
C ARG A 34 8.62 -7.08 -1.00
N PRO A 35 9.19 -7.17 -2.21
CA PRO A 35 9.57 -6.00 -2.99
C PRO A 35 8.38 -5.05 -3.16
N HIS A 36 8.60 -3.77 -2.87
CA HIS A 36 7.60 -2.69 -2.98
C HIS A 36 6.31 -2.93 -2.18
N GLN A 37 6.30 -3.83 -1.19
CA GLN A 37 5.08 -4.28 -0.50
C GLN A 37 4.18 -3.15 -0.02
N ILE A 38 4.74 -2.18 0.71
CA ILE A 38 3.99 -1.04 1.25
C ILE A 38 3.33 -0.25 0.12
N ARG A 39 4.09 0.05 -0.94
CA ARG A 39 3.63 0.82 -2.10
C ARG A 39 2.47 0.13 -2.81
N ILE A 40 2.61 -1.17 -3.09
CA ILE A 40 1.59 -1.98 -3.77
C ILE A 40 0.34 -2.09 -2.90
N HIS A 41 0.46 -2.42 -1.61
CA HIS A 41 -0.69 -2.60 -0.73
C HIS A 41 -1.50 -1.31 -0.57
N LEU A 42 -0.83 -0.20 -0.31
CA LEU A 42 -1.45 1.11 -0.14
C LEU A 42 -2.13 1.57 -1.45
N ALA A 43 -1.46 1.38 -2.60
CA ALA A 43 -2.06 1.65 -3.90
C ALA A 43 -3.27 0.74 -4.19
N ALA A 44 -3.20 -0.55 -3.84
CA ALA A 44 -4.27 -1.52 -4.08
C ALA A 44 -5.56 -1.20 -3.31
N ILE A 45 -5.44 -0.61 -2.10
CA ILE A 45 -6.59 -0.13 -1.33
C ILE A 45 -7.02 1.29 -1.69
N GLY A 46 -6.41 1.90 -2.71
CA GLY A 46 -6.78 3.22 -3.24
C GLY A 46 -6.06 4.41 -2.59
N HIS A 47 -5.07 4.17 -1.73
CA HIS A 47 -4.33 5.19 -0.99
C HIS A 47 -2.82 5.10 -1.29
N PRO A 48 -2.36 5.29 -2.54
CA PRO A 48 -0.94 5.19 -2.88
C PRO A 48 -0.08 6.18 -2.10
N LEU A 49 1.23 5.91 -2.00
CA LEU A 49 2.16 6.86 -1.38
C LEU A 49 2.20 8.17 -2.17
N VAL A 50 2.20 9.29 -1.44
CA VAL A 50 2.34 10.62 -2.02
C VAL A 50 3.67 10.70 -2.78
N GLY A 51 3.60 11.10 -4.05
CA GLY A 51 4.76 11.23 -4.93
C GLY A 51 5.27 9.92 -5.53
N ASP A 52 4.60 8.78 -5.32
CA ASP A 52 4.97 7.52 -5.98
C ASP A 52 4.72 7.61 -7.50
N PRO A 53 5.77 7.53 -8.34
CA PRO A 53 5.61 7.68 -9.79
C PRO A 53 5.05 6.41 -10.47
N LEU A 54 5.07 5.28 -9.77
CA LEU A 54 4.77 3.96 -10.34
C LEU A 54 3.36 3.51 -9.95
N TYR A 55 3.08 3.43 -8.66
CA TYR A 55 1.84 2.78 -8.20
C TYR A 55 0.70 3.79 -8.03
N ARG A 56 -0.35 3.62 -8.84
CA ARG A 56 -1.56 4.45 -8.84
C ARG A 56 -2.70 3.78 -8.06
N PRO A 57 -3.74 4.54 -7.67
CA PRO A 57 -4.91 3.96 -6.99
C PRO A 57 -5.47 2.76 -7.77
N GLY A 58 -5.74 1.67 -7.06
CA GLY A 58 -6.15 0.39 -7.63
C GLY A 58 -4.99 -0.58 -7.91
N GLY A 59 -3.77 -0.29 -7.45
CA GLY A 59 -2.62 -1.19 -7.51
C GLY A 59 -2.03 -1.35 -8.92
N ARG A 60 -2.31 -0.41 -9.81
CA ARG A 60 -1.76 -0.39 -11.17
C ARG A 60 -0.37 0.24 -11.12
N ALA A 61 0.63 -0.52 -11.56
CA ALA A 61 1.96 0.01 -11.90
C ALA A 61 1.94 0.70 -13.27
#